data_AF-A0A0A7MBT9-F1
#
_entry.id   AF-A0A0A7MBT9-F1
#
_cell.length_a   1.000
_cell.length_b   1.000
_cell.length_c   1.000
_cell.angle_alpha   90.00
_cell.angle_beta   90.00
_cell.angle_gamma   90.00
#
_symmetry.space_group_name_H-M   'P 1'
#
loop_
_entity.id
_entity.type
_entity.pdbx_description
1 polymer ?
#
loop_
_entity_poly.entity_id
_entity_poly.type
_entity_poly.pdbx_seq_one_letter_code
_entity_poly.pdbx_strand_id
1 'polypeptide(L)'
;SYFLALQLCVLLGFSGSYGQGPFFKEIENLKEYFNASNPDVAEGGPLFIEILKNWKEESDRKIIQSQIVSFYFKLFENFKDNQVIQKSVDIIKQDMFHKFLNGSSEKLEDFKKLIQIP
;
A
#
# COMPACT_ATOMS: atom_id res chain seq x y z
N SER A 1 16.31 2.82 6.43
CA SER A 1 15.77 2.09 5.27
C SER A 1 14.34 1.62 5.56
N TYR A 2 13.38 2.55 5.62
CA TYR A 2 12.02 2.32 6.17
C TYR A 2 10.97 1.97 5.13
N PHE A 3 11.38 1.75 3.87
CA PHE A 3 10.50 1.20 2.85
C PHE A 3 10.39 -0.33 2.89
N LEU A 4 11.30 -1.01 3.59
CA LEU A 4 11.19 -2.43 3.94
C LEU A 4 9.94 -2.74 4.78
N ALA A 5 9.39 -1.72 5.45
CA ALA A 5 8.13 -1.71 6.17
C ALA A 5 6.91 -1.99 5.31
N LEU A 6 6.77 -1.21 4.24
CA LEU A 6 5.72 -1.31 3.24
C LEU A 6 5.88 -2.62 2.47
N GLN A 7 7.14 -3.00 2.22
CA GLN A 7 7.53 -4.27 1.64
C GLN A 7 7.07 -5.47 2.51
N LEU A 8 7.26 -5.42 3.84
CA LEU A 8 6.80 -6.46 4.77
C LEU A 8 5.28 -6.50 4.98
N CYS A 9 4.59 -5.36 4.93
CA CYS A 9 3.12 -5.31 5.03
C CYS A 9 2.42 -5.87 3.78
N VAL A 10 3.03 -5.71 2.61
CA VAL A 10 2.55 -6.33 1.36
C VAL A 10 2.97 -7.81 1.25
N LEU A 11 4.09 -8.22 1.86
CA LEU A 11 4.62 -9.59 1.78
C LEU A 11 4.07 -10.57 2.84
N LEU A 12 3.72 -10.12 4.04
CA LEU A 12 3.26 -11.00 5.13
C LEU A 12 1.73 -11.16 5.24
N GLY A 13 0.96 -10.47 4.40
CA GLY A 13 -0.51 -10.54 4.37
C GLY A 13 -1.09 -11.38 3.23
N PHE A 14 -0.28 -11.81 2.26
CA PHE A 14 -0.75 -12.45 1.02
C PHE A 14 0.01 -13.75 0.76
N SER A 15 -0.40 -14.80 1.47
CA SER A 15 -0.03 -16.18 1.15
C SER A 15 -0.70 -16.58 -0.18
N GLY A 16 -0.02 -16.33 -1.29
CA GLY A 16 -0.47 -16.75 -2.62
C GLY A 16 0.56 -16.35 -3.67
N SER A 17 1.19 -17.34 -4.28
CA SER A 17 2.36 -17.21 -5.15
C SER A 17 2.07 -16.57 -6.51
N TYR A 18 3.18 -16.26 -7.22
CA TYR A 18 3.36 -15.84 -8.62
C TYR A 18 3.48 -14.33 -8.91
N GLY A 19 4.71 -13.91 -9.27
CA GLY A 19 4.97 -12.67 -10.01
C GLY A 19 5.54 -11.47 -9.22
N GLN A 20 6.44 -11.69 -8.25
CA GLN A 20 6.97 -10.60 -7.40
C GLN A 20 7.92 -9.60 -8.08
N GLY A 21 8.56 -9.96 -9.20
CA GLY A 21 9.59 -9.13 -9.84
C GLY A 21 9.12 -7.74 -10.29
N PRO A 22 8.03 -7.63 -11.08
CA PRO A 22 7.51 -6.34 -11.52
C PRO A 22 7.04 -5.45 -10.38
N PHE A 23 6.34 -5.99 -9.38
CA PHE A 23 5.83 -5.23 -8.24
C PHE A 23 6.97 -4.57 -7.42
N PHE A 24 8.01 -5.33 -7.08
CA PHE A 24 9.13 -4.77 -6.32
C PHE A 24 9.89 -3.69 -7.09
N LYS A 25 10.04 -3.85 -8.40
CA LYS A 25 10.68 -2.83 -9.23
C LYS A 25 9.92 -1.50 -9.15
N GLU A 26 8.60 -1.54 -9.23
CA GLU A 26 7.78 -0.33 -9.13
C GLU A 26 7.80 0.30 -7.73
N ILE A 27 7.94 -0.51 -6.67
CA ILE A 27 8.18 -0.01 -5.30
C ILE A 27 9.51 0.74 -5.22
N GLU A 28 10.59 0.20 -5.80
CA GLU A 28 11.89 0.89 -5.84
C GLU A 28 11.82 2.19 -6.66
N ASN A 29 11.08 2.22 -7.77
CA ASN A 29 10.85 3.45 -8.53
C ASN A 29 10.16 4.53 -7.68
N LEU A 30 9.13 4.17 -6.91
CA LEU A 30 8.48 5.13 -6.00
C LEU A 30 9.41 5.57 -4.86
N LYS A 31 10.24 4.67 -4.32
CA LYS A 31 11.23 5.03 -3.30
C LYS A 31 12.20 6.08 -3.79
N GLU A 32 12.72 5.88 -4.98
CA GLU A 32 13.65 6.81 -5.60
C GLU A 32 12.96 8.15 -5.87
N TYR A 33 11.77 8.13 -6.46
CA TYR A 33 11.01 9.35 -6.77
C TYR A 33 10.71 10.21 -5.52
N PHE A 34 10.29 9.57 -4.42
CA PHE A 34 9.98 10.27 -3.17
C PHE A 34 11.21 10.49 -2.27
N ASN A 35 12.41 10.12 -2.72
CA ASN A 35 13.63 10.09 -1.90
C ASN A 35 13.44 9.36 -0.56
N ALA A 36 12.63 8.30 -0.55
CA ALA A 36 12.18 7.63 0.66
C ALA A 36 13.23 6.71 1.31
N SER A 37 14.40 6.61 0.69
CA SER A 37 15.58 5.94 1.24
C SER A 37 16.48 6.90 2.04
N ASN A 38 16.20 8.21 2.01
CA ASN A 38 16.92 9.21 2.81
C ASN A 38 16.81 8.87 4.31
N PRO A 39 17.92 8.91 5.08
CA PRO A 39 17.91 8.76 6.52
C PRO A 39 16.86 9.62 7.25
N ASP A 40 16.58 10.83 6.79
CA ASP A 40 15.60 11.75 7.43
C ASP A 40 14.17 11.16 7.41
N VAL A 41 13.86 10.29 6.44
CA VAL A 41 12.56 9.60 6.36
C VAL A 41 12.40 8.54 7.46
N ALA A 42 13.51 8.13 8.09
CA ALA A 42 13.51 7.28 9.27
C ALA A 42 13.26 8.06 10.57
N GLU A 43 13.46 9.37 10.54
CA GLU A 43 13.41 10.22 11.74
C GLU A 43 11.93 10.35 12.18
N GLY A 44 11.60 9.71 13.31
CA GLY A 44 10.23 9.58 13.79
C GLY A 44 9.68 8.14 13.77
N GLY A 45 10.43 7.19 13.21
CA GLY A 45 10.07 5.78 13.22
C GLY A 45 9.01 5.38 12.17
N PRO A 46 8.58 4.10 12.17
CA PRO A 46 7.69 3.59 11.15
C PRO A 46 6.22 3.99 11.39
N LEU A 47 5.55 4.55 10.37
CA LEU A 47 4.14 4.97 10.49
C LEU A 47 3.17 3.81 10.78
N PHE A 48 3.28 2.70 10.05
CA PHE A 48 2.26 1.64 10.09
C PHE A 48 2.74 0.30 10.67
N ILE A 49 4.05 0.00 10.63
CA ILE A 49 4.56 -1.34 11.01
C ILE A 49 4.26 -1.63 12.48
N GLU A 50 4.55 -0.68 13.36
CA GLU A 50 4.41 -0.88 14.81
C GLU A 50 2.94 -1.04 15.18
N ILE A 51 2.05 -0.26 14.55
CA ILE A 51 0.60 -0.44 14.71
C ILE A 51 0.20 -1.85 14.27
N LEU A 52 0.59 -2.30 13.07
CA LEU A 52 0.20 -3.61 12.56
C LEU A 52 0.73 -4.79 13.39
N LYS A 53 1.89 -4.64 14.05
CA LYS A 53 2.45 -5.67 14.95
C LYS A 53 1.60 -5.91 16.20
N ASN A 54 0.84 -4.90 16.63
CA ASN A 54 0.04 -4.99 17.85
C ASN A 54 -1.26 -5.78 17.66
N TRP A 55 -1.71 -5.97 16.41
CA TRP A 55 -2.97 -6.65 16.08
C TRP A 55 -2.71 -8.06 15.58
N LYS A 56 -3.12 -9.06 16.37
CA LYS A 56 -2.92 -10.49 16.05
C LYS A 56 -4.14 -11.13 15.40
N GLU A 57 -5.34 -10.69 15.77
CA GLU A 57 -6.58 -11.23 15.20
C GLU A 57 -6.82 -10.69 13.78
N GLU A 58 -7.27 -11.55 12.88
CA GLU A 58 -7.42 -11.18 11.47
C GLU A 58 -8.51 -10.12 11.26
N SER A 59 -9.58 -10.13 12.05
CA SER A 59 -10.61 -9.10 12.06
C SER A 59 -10.05 -7.71 12.39
N ASP A 60 -9.28 -7.62 13.47
CA ASP A 60 -8.66 -6.37 13.91
C ASP A 60 -7.64 -5.87 12.87
N ARG A 61 -6.83 -6.79 12.34
CA ARG A 61 -5.88 -6.49 11.27
C ARG A 61 -6.60 -5.94 10.04
N LYS A 62 -7.76 -6.49 9.66
CA LYS A 62 -8.54 -6.00 8.51
C LYS A 62 -9.08 -4.59 8.74
N ILE A 63 -9.49 -4.25 9.95
CA ILE A 63 -9.94 -2.89 10.30
C ILE A 63 -8.79 -1.89 10.10
N ILE A 64 -7.61 -2.20 10.62
CA ILE A 64 -6.43 -1.33 10.49
C ILE A 64 -5.92 -1.28 9.05
N GLN A 65 -5.85 -2.43 8.37
CA GLN A 65 -5.47 -2.51 6.96
C GLN A 65 -6.40 -1.67 6.07
N SER A 66 -7.71 -1.66 6.35
CA SER A 66 -8.68 -0.83 5.64
C SER A 66 -8.29 0.65 5.66
N GLN A 67 -7.89 1.17 6.84
CA GLN A 67 -7.45 2.56 7.00
C GLN A 67 -6.13 2.86 6.27
N ILE A 68 -5.19 1.91 6.29
CA ILE A 68 -3.91 2.03 5.58
C ILE A 68 -4.15 2.05 4.07
N VAL A 69 -4.99 1.15 3.55
CA VAL A 69 -5.33 1.09 2.12
C VAL A 69 -6.04 2.36 1.68
N SER A 70 -6.99 2.89 2.46
CA SER A 70 -7.65 4.17 2.14
C SER A 70 -6.67 5.33 2.12
N PHE A 71 -5.71 5.37 3.06
CA PHE A 71 -4.66 6.38 3.07
C PHE A 71 -3.82 6.34 1.79
N TYR A 72 -3.32 5.16 1.40
CA TYR A 72 -2.53 5.03 0.16
C TYR A 72 -3.33 5.34 -1.10
N PHE A 73 -4.61 4.95 -1.15
CA PHE A 73 -5.48 5.31 -2.26
C PHE A 73 -5.61 6.83 -2.38
N LYS A 74 -5.88 7.53 -1.26
CA LYS A 74 -5.94 9.00 -1.24
C LYS A 74 -4.61 9.65 -1.60
N LEU A 75 -3.48 9.11 -1.11
CA LEU A 75 -2.15 9.58 -1.48
C LEU A 75 -1.93 9.46 -2.98
N PHE A 76 -2.25 8.32 -3.59
CA PHE A 76 -2.07 8.09 -5.02
C PHE A 76 -2.98 8.95 -5.89
N GLU A 77 -4.19 9.30 -5.45
CA GLU A 77 -5.04 10.25 -6.18
C GLU A 77 -4.38 11.63 -6.33
N ASN A 78 -3.54 12.06 -5.39
CA ASN A 78 -2.78 13.31 -5.50
C ASN A 78 -1.69 13.27 -6.59
N PHE A 79 -1.34 12.08 -7.09
CA PHE A 79 -0.32 11.87 -8.12
C PHE A 79 -0.87 11.25 -9.40
N LYS A 80 -2.20 11.22 -9.58
CA LYS A 80 -2.84 10.56 -10.74
C LYS A 80 -2.40 11.13 -12.10
N ASP A 81 -2.03 12.41 -12.14
CA ASP A 81 -1.60 13.11 -13.35
C ASP A 81 -0.06 13.11 -13.53
N ASN A 82 0.68 12.47 -12.61
CA ASN A 82 2.13 12.41 -12.65
C ASN A 82 2.62 11.25 -13.53
N GLN A 83 2.90 11.56 -14.79
CA GLN A 83 3.33 10.58 -15.79
C GLN A 83 4.61 9.82 -15.41
N VAL A 84 5.48 10.38 -14.57
CA VAL A 84 6.76 9.75 -14.17
C VAL A 84 6.52 8.50 -13.34
N ILE A 85 5.56 8.55 -12.43
CA ILE A 85 5.27 7.47 -11.48
C ILE A 85 3.92 6.77 -11.72
N GLN A 86 3.14 7.21 -12.71
CA GLN A 86 1.81 6.70 -13.01
C GLN A 86 1.80 5.17 -13.13
N LYS A 87 2.71 4.61 -13.92
CA LYS A 87 2.83 3.15 -14.08
C LYS A 87 3.06 2.44 -12.75
N SER A 88 3.96 2.97 -11.92
CA SER A 88 4.29 2.37 -10.63
C SER A 88 3.09 2.41 -9.69
N VAL A 89 2.38 3.55 -9.64
CA VAL A 89 1.15 3.73 -8.88
C VAL A 89 0.07 2.76 -9.34
N ASP A 90 -0.15 2.60 -10.65
CA ASP A 90 -1.18 1.73 -11.20
C ASP A 90 -0.92 0.25 -10.87
N ILE A 91 0.33 -0.20 -11.02
CA ILE A 91 0.73 -1.57 -10.68
C ILE A 91 0.53 -1.85 -9.18
N ILE A 92 0.88 -0.89 -8.32
CA ILE A 92 0.72 -1.03 -6.87
C ILE A 92 -0.76 -1.00 -6.46
N LYS A 93 -1.57 -0.11 -7.05
CA LYS A 93 -3.03 -0.08 -6.82
C LYS A 93 -3.69 -1.40 -7.24
N GLN A 94 -3.27 -1.97 -8.37
CA GLN A 94 -3.77 -3.26 -8.84
C GLN A 94 -3.37 -4.40 -7.91
N ASP A 95 -2.12 -4.43 -7.44
CA ASP A 95 -1.66 -5.42 -6.46
C ASP A 95 -2.47 -5.31 -5.15
N MET A 96 -2.65 -4.10 -4.62
CA MET A 96 -3.49 -3.84 -3.44
C MET A 96 -4.94 -4.29 -3.65
N PHE A 97 -5.51 -4.09 -4.84
CA PHE A 97 -6.87 -4.55 -5.17
C PHE A 97 -7.00 -6.07 -5.16
N HIS A 98 -6.10 -6.78 -5.84
CA HIS A 98 -6.12 -8.25 -5.87
C HIS A 98 -5.93 -8.84 -4.48
N LYS A 99 -5.06 -8.21 -3.71
CA LYS A 99 -4.69 -8.64 -2.38
C LYS A 99 -5.77 -8.27 -1.37
N PHE A 100 -5.94 -7.00 -1.03
CA PHE A 100 -6.83 -6.58 0.05
C PHE A 100 -8.31 -6.93 -0.22
N LEU A 101 -8.76 -6.83 -1.47
CA LEU A 101 -10.16 -7.00 -1.87
C LEU A 101 -10.43 -8.34 -2.57
N ASN A 102 -9.44 -9.24 -2.62
CA ASN A 102 -9.52 -10.52 -3.31
C ASN A 102 -9.93 -10.37 -4.80
N GLY A 103 -9.56 -9.25 -5.44
CA GLY A 103 -9.93 -8.97 -6.83
C GLY A 103 -11.43 -8.76 -7.07
N SER A 104 -12.24 -8.56 -6.02
CA SER A 104 -13.68 -8.33 -6.15
C SER A 104 -13.97 -6.87 -6.53
N SER A 105 -14.41 -6.65 -7.77
CA SER A 105 -14.79 -5.32 -8.28
C SER A 105 -15.93 -4.68 -7.47
N GLU A 106 -16.90 -5.47 -7.01
CA GLU A 106 -17.98 -5.03 -6.12
C GLU A 106 -17.40 -4.44 -4.82
N LYS A 107 -16.52 -5.17 -4.13
CA LYS A 107 -15.87 -4.68 -2.92
C LYS A 107 -15.03 -3.43 -3.17
N LEU A 108 -14.39 -3.31 -4.32
CA LEU A 108 -13.63 -2.11 -4.68
C LEU A 108 -14.53 -0.90 -4.86
N GLU A 109 -15.63 -1.04 -5.58
CA GLU A 109 -16.55 0.07 -5.80
C GLU A 109 -17.23 0.50 -4.49
N ASP A 110 -17.63 -0.44 -3.64
CA ASP A 110 -18.17 -0.09 -2.33
C ASP A 110 -17.11 0.54 -1.42
N PHE A 111 -15.88 0.04 -1.42
CA PHE A 111 -14.78 0.65 -0.69
C PHE A 111 -14.51 2.08 -1.17
N LYS A 112 -14.49 2.32 -2.49
CA LYS A 112 -14.33 3.66 -3.08
C LYS A 112 -15.45 4.61 -2.66
N LYS A 113 -16.71 4.16 -2.66
CA LYS A 113 -17.83 4.97 -2.18
C LYS A 113 -17.64 5.37 -0.71
N LEU A 114 -17.25 4.42 0.14
CA LEU A 114 -17.06 4.66 1.57
C LEU A 114 -15.96 5.68 1.86
N ILE A 115 -14.81 5.61 1.15
CA ILE A 115 -13.69 6.53 1.38
C ILE A 115 -13.93 7.94 0.81
N GLN A 116 -14.99 8.13 0.02
CA GLN A 116 -15.40 9.42 -0.55
C GLN A 116 -16.45 10.15 0.30
N ILE A 117 -16.97 9.51 1.36
CA ILE A 117 -17.92 10.14 2.28
C ILE A 117 -17.18 11.26 3.04
N PRO A 118 -17.72 12.51 3.05
CA PRO A 118 -17.10 13.66 3.72
C PRO A 118 -16.89 13.47 5.23
#